data_AF-A0A6V7KJ93-F1
#
_entry.id   AF-A0A6V7KJ93-F1
#
_cell.length_a   1.000
_cell.length_b   1.000
_cell.length_c   1.000
_cell.angle_alpha   90.00
_cell.angle_beta   90.00
_cell.angle_gamma   90.00
#
_symmetry.space_group_name_H-M   'P 1'
#
loop_
_entity.id
_entity.type
_entity.pdbx_description
1 polymer ?
#
loop_
_entity_poly.entity_id
_entity_poly.type
_entity_poly.pdbx_seq_one_letter_code
_entity_poly.pdbx_strand_id
1 'polypeptide(L)'
;TWNSFSDNIKYPYYVYTALITFVILPTRIDGYIKQCWALKKDFLQVTLMLLLILAYICAIFKNINILIRHEDIESISSMLNWERSLPCSRSVGKIF
;
A
#
# COMPACT_ATOMS: atom_id res chain seq x y z
N THR A 1 -0.99 -10.53 -21.56
CA THR A 1 -2.04 -10.14 -20.60
C THR A 1 -1.38 -9.90 -19.27
N TRP A 2 -1.27 -8.63 -18.84
CA TRP A 2 -0.78 -8.32 -17.49
C TRP A 2 -1.77 -8.93 -16.52
N ASN A 3 -1.28 -9.81 -15.64
CA ASN A 3 -2.02 -10.75 -14.80
C ASN A 3 -3.40 -10.20 -14.41
N SER A 4 -4.48 -10.69 -15.04
CA SER A 4 -5.82 -10.34 -14.58
C SER A 4 -5.89 -10.82 -13.14
N PHE A 5 -6.17 -9.92 -12.21
CA PHE A 5 -6.59 -10.26 -10.87
C PHE A 5 -7.70 -11.32 -11.01
N SER A 6 -7.31 -12.59 -10.94
CA SER A 6 -8.23 -13.71 -11.04
C SER A 6 -9.13 -13.63 -9.83
N ASP A 7 -10.44 -13.73 -10.00
CA ASP A 7 -11.40 -13.61 -8.90
C ASP A 7 -11.07 -14.56 -7.73
N ASN A 8 -10.39 -15.67 -8.02
CA ASN A 8 -9.90 -16.64 -7.03
C ASN A 8 -8.77 -16.13 -6.11
N ILE A 9 -8.01 -15.10 -6.53
CA ILE A 9 -6.89 -14.51 -5.76
C ILE A 9 -7.34 -13.23 -5.03
N LYS A 10 -8.48 -12.67 -5.43
CA LYS A 10 -9.00 -11.39 -4.91
C LYS A 10 -9.34 -11.47 -3.42
N TYR A 11 -10.03 -12.54 -3.00
CA TYR A 11 -10.36 -12.77 -1.59
C TYR A 11 -9.14 -12.96 -0.68
N PRO A 12 -8.19 -13.88 -0.96
CA PRO A 12 -7.01 -14.03 -0.11
C PRO A 12 -6.14 -12.77 -0.08
N TYR A 13 -6.11 -11.98 -1.16
CA TYR A 13 -5.43 -10.69 -1.18
C TYR A 13 -6.03 -9.69 -0.18
N TYR A 14 -7.36 -9.55 -0.11
CA TYR A 14 -7.98 -8.66 0.88
C TYR A 14 -7.78 -9.14 2.31
N VAL A 15 -7.90 -10.45 2.55
CA VAL A 15 -7.66 -11.05 3.87
C VAL A 15 -6.21 -10.78 4.30
N TYR A 16 -5.25 -10.98 3.41
CA TYR A 16 -3.84 -10.71 3.68
C TYR A 16 -3.57 -9.22 3.92
N THR A 17 -4.18 -8.33 3.13
CA THR A 17 -4.04 -6.88 3.27
C THR A 17 -4.63 -6.40 4.60
N ALA A 18 -5.78 -6.94 5.01
CA ALA A 18 -6.39 -6.69 6.32
C ALA A 18 -5.51 -7.22 7.47
N LEU A 19 -4.98 -8.44 7.35
CA LEU A 19 -4.05 -9.03 8.33
C LEU A 19 -2.80 -8.19 8.52
N ILE A 20 -2.16 -7.74 7.43
CA ILE A 20 -1.01 -6.85 7.51
C ILE A 20 -1.39 -5.55 8.24
N THR A 21 -2.52 -4.96 7.86
CA THR A 21 -2.92 -3.64 8.33
C THR A 21 -3.32 -3.64 9.82
N PHE A 22 -4.09 -4.64 10.26
CA PHE A 22 -4.66 -4.68 11.60
C PHE A 22 -3.88 -5.54 12.60
N VAL A 23 -3.06 -6.49 12.13
CA VAL A 23 -2.35 -7.42 13.02
C VAL A 23 -0.84 -7.17 12.98
N ILE A 24 -0.23 -7.19 11.80
CA ILE A 24 1.25 -7.15 11.69
C ILE A 24 1.80 -5.75 11.98
N LEU A 25 1.20 -4.69 11.43
CA LEU A 25 1.69 -3.33 11.63
C LEU A 25 1.54 -2.84 13.09
N PRO A 26 0.40 -3.07 13.78
CA PRO A 26 0.26 -2.66 15.18
C PRO A 26 1.16 -3.44 16.14
N THR A 27 1.36 -4.75 15.91
CA THR A 27 2.29 -5.55 16.72
C THR A 27 3.74 -5.09 16.57
N ARG A 28 4.14 -4.63 15.38
CA ARG A 28 5.45 -4.02 15.16
C ARG A 28 5.59 -2.72 15.94
N ILE A 29 4.59 -1.84 15.92
CA ILE A 29 4.59 -0.58 16.69
C ILE A 29 4.75 -0.86 18.19
N ASP A 30 4.00 -1.81 18.76
CA ASP A 30 4.13 -2.22 20.17
C ASP A 30 5.56 -2.70 20.50
N GLY A 31 6.16 -3.51 19.61
CA GLY A 31 7.54 -3.97 19.74
C GLY A 31 8.55 -2.81 19.76
N TYR A 32 8.39 -1.84 18.86
CA TYR A 32 9.26 -0.66 18.81
C TYR A 32 9.10 0.24 20.03
N ILE A 33 7.86 0.40 20.54
CA ILE A 33 7.62 1.15 21.78
C ILE A 33 8.40 0.49 22.92
N LYS A 34 8.25 -0.82 23.14
CA LYS A 34 8.98 -1.54 24.20
C LYS A 34 10.49 -1.38 24.09
N GLN A 35 11.04 -1.44 22.87
CA GLN A 35 12.47 -1.20 22.64
C GLN A 35 12.89 0.25 22.93
N CYS A 36 12.05 1.23 22.58
CA CYS A 36 12.27 2.65 22.92
C CYS A 36 12.37 2.86 24.44
N TRP A 37 11.53 2.19 25.22
CA TRP A 37 11.59 2.23 26.69
C TRP A 37 12.87 1.59 27.25
N ALA A 38 13.32 0.49 26.65
CA ALA A 38 14.56 -0.19 27.04
C ALA A 38 15.82 0.65 26.71
N LEU A 39 15.78 1.42 25.62
CA LEU A 39 16.91 2.20 25.09
C LEU A 39 16.86 3.68 25.46
N LYS A 40 16.03 4.07 26.44
CA LYS A 40 15.76 5.48 26.81
C LYS A 40 16.99 6.35 27.08
N LYS A 41 18.15 5.75 27.35
CA LYS A 41 19.42 6.46 27.62
C LYS A 41 20.18 6.86 26.36
N ASP A 42 19.87 6.28 25.20
CA ASP A 42 20.53 6.57 23.92
C ASP A 42 19.64 7.44 23.03
N PHE A 43 19.91 8.75 23.01
CA PHE A 43 19.12 9.74 22.30
C PHE A 43 18.99 9.43 20.80
N LEU A 44 20.09 8.99 20.17
CA LEU A 44 20.11 8.66 18.74
C LEU A 44 19.20 7.46 18.43
N GLN A 45 19.27 6.40 19.23
CA GLN A 45 18.46 5.19 19.01
C GLN A 45 16.98 5.45 19.27
N VAL A 46 16.64 6.21 20.32
CA VAL A 46 15.25 6.59 20.60
C VAL A 46 14.66 7.42 19.45
N THR A 47 15.42 8.36 18.89
CA THR A 47 14.97 9.19 17.76
C THR A 47 14.75 8.34 16.50
N LEU A 48 15.66 7.40 16.21
CA LEU A 48 15.52 6.47 15.08
C LEU A 48 14.27 5.58 15.23
N MET A 49 14.03 5.06 16.44
CA MET A 49 12.87 4.23 16.74
C MET A 49 11.54 5.00 16.63
N LEU A 50 11.50 6.25 17.09
CA LEU A 50 10.34 7.13 16.89
C LEU A 50 10.05 7.37 15.42
N LEU A 51 11.09 7.59 14.60
CA LEU A 51 10.94 7.78 13.16
C LEU A 51 10.41 6.51 12.47
N LEU A 52 10.86 5.32 12.91
CA LEU A 52 10.31 4.03 12.45
C LEU A 52 8.83 3.89 12.82
N ILE A 53 8.45 4.20 14.06
CA ILE A 53 7.04 4.17 14.50
C ILE A 53 6.18 5.09 13.63
N LEU A 54 6.64 6.31 13.36
CA LEU A 54 5.97 7.26 12.46
C LEU A 54 5.79 6.72 11.04
N ALA A 55 6.83 6.11 10.47
CA ALA A 55 6.76 5.50 9.14
C ALA A 55 5.71 4.36 9.10
N TYR A 56 5.65 3.54 10.15
CA TYR A 56 4.64 2.48 10.27
C TYR A 56 3.22 3.04 10.40
N ILE A 57 3.02 4.11 11.17
CA ILE A 57 1.72 4.79 11.28
C ILE A 57 1.28 5.32 9.90
N CYS A 58 2.15 6.00 9.17
CA CYS A 58 1.87 6.46 7.81
C CYS A 58 1.51 5.30 6.86
N ALA A 59 2.21 4.16 6.99
CA ALA A 59 1.91 2.97 6.20
C ALA A 59 0.50 2.40 6.53
N ILE A 60 0.09 2.38 7.80
CA ILE A 60 -1.27 1.98 8.20
C ILE A 60 -2.31 2.89 7.54
N PHE A 61 -2.15 4.22 7.67
CA PHE A 61 -3.09 5.17 7.05
C PHE A 61 -3.16 5.00 5.54
N LYS A 62 -2.04 4.77 4.86
CA LYS A 62 -2.03 4.51 3.42
C LYS A 62 -2.76 3.22 3.05
N ASN A 63 -2.56 2.14 3.80
CA ASN A 63 -3.28 0.87 3.56
C ASN A 63 -4.78 1.01 3.81
N ILE A 64 -5.19 1.71 4.88
CA ILE A 64 -6.59 2.03 5.15
C ILE A 64 -7.18 2.87 4.01
N ASN A 65 -6.46 3.88 3.53
CA ASN A 65 -6.93 4.71 2.43
C ASN A 65 -7.10 3.92 1.13
N ILE A 66 -6.19 2.97 0.85
CA ILE A 66 -6.31 2.05 -0.30
C ILE A 66 -7.50 1.10 -0.14
N LEU A 67 -7.76 0.61 1.08
CA LEU A 67 -8.91 -0.25 1.36
C LEU A 67 -10.24 0.50 1.20
N ILE A 68 -10.32 1.74 1.70
CA ILE A 68 -11.54 2.57 1.63
C ILE A 68 -11.79 3.07 0.20
N ARG A 69 -10.75 3.53 -0.49
CA ARG A 69 -10.84 4.06 -1.87
C ARG A 69 -10.55 2.98 -2.92
N HIS A 70 -10.75 1.71 -2.58
CA HIS A 70 -10.39 0.62 -3.47
C HIS A 70 -11.18 0.68 -4.78
N GLU A 71 -12.46 1.03 -4.71
CA GLU A 71 -13.34 1.19 -5.88
C GLU A 71 -12.88 2.33 -6.81
N ASP A 72 -12.43 3.46 -6.25
CA ASP A 72 -11.86 4.57 -7.04
C ASP A 72 -10.57 4.15 -7.74
N ILE A 73 -9.72 3.35 -7.07
CA ILE A 73 -8.45 2.86 -7.62
C ILE A 73 -8.69 1.81 -8.72
N GLU A 74 -9.63 0.88 -8.52
CA GLU A 74 -10.03 -0.08 -9.55
C GLU A 74 -10.64 0.65 -10.75
N SER A 75 -11.46 1.69 -10.51
CA SER A 75 -12.04 2.54 -11.55
C SER A 75 -10.96 3.26 -12.36
N ILE A 76 -10.00 3.94 -11.70
CA ILE A 76 -8.88 4.62 -12.36
C ILE A 76 -8.01 3.62 -13.14
N SER A 77 -7.71 2.45 -12.58
CA SER A 77 -6.94 1.41 -13.27
C SER A 77 -7.67 0.85 -14.48
N SER A 78 -8.99 0.68 -14.39
CA SER A 78 -9.82 0.20 -15.50
C SER A 78 -9.91 1.25 -16.61
N MET A 79 -10.01 2.53 -16.25
CA MET A 79 -9.99 3.67 -17.17
C MET A 79 -8.64 3.79 -17.90
N LEU A 80 -7.51 3.69 -17.17
CA LEU A 80 -6.17 3.66 -17.76
C LEU A 80 -5.95 2.47 -18.69
N ASN A 81 -6.46 1.28 -18.33
CA ASN A 81 -6.41 0.12 -19.20
C ASN A 81 -7.33 0.26 -20.42
N TRP A 82 -8.49 0.89 -20.26
CA TRP A 82 -9.40 1.22 -21.35
C TRP A 82 -8.73 2.17 -22.35
N GLU A 83 -8.14 3.27 -21.88
CA GLU A 83 -7.35 4.19 -22.71
C GLU A 83 -6.20 3.49 -23.44
N ARG A 84 -5.54 2.53 -22.79
CA ARG A 84 -4.46 1.74 -23.41
C ARG A 84 -4.95 0.68 -24.40
N SER A 85 -6.19 0.23 -24.25
CA SER A 85 -6.84 -0.77 -25.13
C SER A 85 -7.54 -0.14 -26.34
N LEU A 86 -7.80 1.18 -26.30
CA LEU A 86 -8.31 1.90 -27.45
C LEU A 86 -7.29 1.83 -28.60
N PRO A 87 -7.70 1.38 -29.80
CA PRO A 87 -6.83 1.35 -30.98
C PRO A 87 -6.70 2.77 -31.58
N CYS A 88 -6.34 3.76 -30.77
CA CYS A 88 -6.18 5.16 -31.19
C CYS A 88 -4.87 5.76 -30.67
N SER A 89 -3.75 5.12 -31.01
CA SER A 89 -2.48 5.83 -31.28
C SER A 89 -1.94 5.50 -32.68
N ARG A 90 -2.72 4.81 -33.53
CA ARG A 90 -2.35 4.63 -34.95
C ARG A 90 -2.63 5.86 -35.82
N SER A 91 -3.41 6.85 -35.36
CA SER A 91 -3.67 8.08 -36.13
C SER A 91 -2.67 9.21 -35.86
N VAL A 92 -1.77 9.07 -34.89
CA VAL A 92 -0.66 10.03 -34.68
C VAL A 92 0.64 9.53 -35.33
N GLY A 93 0.77 8.22 -35.58
CA GLY A 93 1.89 7.61 -36.32
C GLY A 93 1.76 7.60 -37.84
N LYS A 94 0.87 8.44 -38.42
CA LYS A 94 0.69 8.61 -39.88
C LYS A 94 0.68 10.09 -40.30
N ILE A 95 1.43 10.91 -39.58
CA ILE A 95 1.83 12.25 -40.05
C ILE A 95 3.35 12.25 -40.10
N PHE A 96 3.93 11.39 -40.95
CA PHE A 96 5.23 11.52 -41.60
C PHE A 96 5.28 10.50 -42.75
#